data_AF-A0A413T637-F1
#
_entry.id   AF-A0A413T637-F1
#
_cell.length_a   1.000
_cell.length_b   1.000
_cell.length_c   1.000
_cell.angle_alpha   90.00
_cell.angle_beta   90.00
_cell.angle_gamma   90.00
#
_symmetry.space_group_name_H-M   'P 1'
#
loop_
_entity.id
_entity.type
_entity.pdbx_description
1 polymer ?
#
loop_
_entity_poly.entity_id
_entity_poly.type
_entity_poly.pdbx_seq_one_letter_code
_entity_poly.pdbx_strand_id
1 'polypeptide(L)' 'MSGNIWMYSYDIDEQDIDMLQRDFITFKQGAEYYKMGMKPFIRICRESGAVYKIGKMVRVNRHILEQHIRKLRLKEEK' A
#
# COMPACT_ATOMS: atom_id res chain seq x y z
N MET A 1 4.05 -16.31 -9.27
CA MET A 1 3.20 -15.11 -9.34
C MET A 1 3.02 -14.66 -7.90
N SER A 2 3.60 -13.52 -7.49
CA SER A 2 3.43 -12.98 -6.13
C SER A 2 2.09 -12.25 -6.08
N GLY A 3 1.14 -12.77 -5.31
CA GLY A 3 -0.22 -12.26 -5.25
C GLY A 3 -0.35 -11.18 -4.21
N ASN A 4 0.01 -9.93 -4.55
CA ASN A 4 -0.12 -8.83 -3.59
C ASN A 4 -1.54 -8.83 -3.00
N ILE A 5 -1.67 -8.82 -1.66
CA ILE A 5 -2.94 -8.98 -0.87
C ILE A 5 -4.13 -8.18 -1.40
N TRP A 6 -3.87 -7.03 -2.02
CA TRP A 6 -4.88 -6.14 -2.57
C TRP A 6 -5.43 -6.59 -3.94
N MET A 7 -4.88 -7.64 -4.54
CA MET A 7 -5.20 -8.13 -5.89
C MET A 7 -5.82 -9.52 -5.92
N TYR A 8 -5.25 -10.50 -5.20
CA TYR A 8 -5.70 -11.88 -5.24
C TYR A 8 -5.70 -12.48 -3.84
N SER A 9 -6.87 -12.87 -3.34
CA SER A 9 -7.04 -13.42 -1.98
C SER A 9 -6.64 -14.89 -1.84
N TYR A 10 -6.44 -15.61 -2.94
CA TYR A 10 -6.26 -17.06 -2.94
C TYR A 10 -4.80 -17.52 -3.04
N ASP A 11 -3.85 -16.60 -3.32
CA ASP A 11 -2.42 -16.88 -3.45
C ASP A 11 -1.61 -15.89 -2.59
N ILE A 12 -1.62 -16.10 -1.27
CA ILE A 12 -0.85 -15.29 -0.30
C ILE A 12 0.57 -15.87 -0.20
N ASP A 13 1.60 -15.04 -0.41
CA ASP A 13 3.00 -15.43 -0.22
C ASP A 13 3.58 -14.97 1.14
N GLU A 14 4.83 -15.36 1.46
CA GLU A 14 5.47 -14.97 2.74
C GLU A 14 5.62 -13.44 2.88
N GLN A 15 5.77 -12.71 1.77
CA GLN A 15 5.90 -11.25 1.77
C GLN A 15 4.57 -10.59 2.12
N ASP A 16 3.47 -11.17 1.63
CA ASP A 16 2.11 -10.76 1.99
C ASP A 16 1.85 -10.97 3.49
N ILE A 17 2.30 -12.09 4.06
CA ILE A 17 2.12 -12.37 5.51
C ILE A 17 2.88 -11.34 6.37
N ASP A 18 4.13 -10.99 6.02
CA ASP A 18 4.90 -9.96 6.72
C ASP A 18 4.22 -8.58 6.62
N MET A 19 3.64 -8.25 5.45
CA MET A 19 2.91 -7.00 5.28
C MET A 19 1.55 -6.98 6.00
N LEU A 20 0.92 -8.15 6.21
CA LEU A 20 -0.28 -8.29 7.04
C LEU A 20 -0.03 -8.00 8.51
N GLN A 21 1.16 -8.34 9.01
CA GLN A 21 1.55 -8.08 10.40
C GLN A 21 1.91 -6.61 10.66
N ARG A 22 2.12 -5.79 9.62
CA ARG A 22 2.54 -4.39 9.73
C ARG A 22 1.38 -3.41 9.48
N ASP A 23 0.97 -2.70 10.53
CA ASP A 23 -0.01 -1.60 10.39
C ASP A 23 0.56 -0.36 9.71
N PHE A 24 1.85 -0.09 9.94
CA PHE A 24 2.55 1.07 9.39
C PHE A 24 3.76 0.64 8.57
N ILE A 25 3.85 1.18 7.36
CA ILE A 25 4.91 0.88 6.40
C ILE A 25 5.71 2.14 6.04
N THR A 26 6.92 1.95 5.56
CA THR A 26 7.71 3.04 4.95
C THR A 26 7.39 3.18 3.47
N PHE A 27 7.72 4.35 2.90
CA PHE A 27 7.59 4.58 1.46
C PHE A 27 8.34 3.53 0.62
N LYS A 28 9.57 3.18 1.01
CA LYS A 28 10.38 2.19 0.30
C LYS A 28 9.72 0.81 0.30
N GLN A 29 9.32 0.32 1.48
CA GLN A 29 8.63 -0.97 1.63
C GLN A 29 7.32 -1.02 0.84
N GLY A 30 6.53 0.05 0.89
CA GLY A 30 5.28 0.14 0.13
C GLY A 30 5.51 0.15 -1.38
N ALA A 31 6.43 0.99 -1.87
CA ALA A 31 6.73 1.03 -3.31
C ALA A 31 7.21 -0.32 -3.86
N GLU A 32 8.05 -1.03 -3.11
CA GLU A 32 8.54 -2.36 -3.46
C GLU A 32 7.42 -3.40 -3.46
N TYR A 33 6.60 -3.43 -2.41
CA TYR A 33 5.50 -4.39 -2.27
C TYR A 33 4.36 -4.16 -3.27
N TYR A 34 3.93 -2.92 -3.48
CA TYR A 34 2.90 -2.59 -4.48
C TYR A 34 3.47 -2.56 -5.90
N LYS A 35 4.77 -2.83 -6.09
CA LYS A 35 5.51 -2.77 -7.37
C LYS A 35 5.24 -1.47 -8.14
N MET A 36 5.18 -0.37 -7.40
CA MET A 36 4.95 0.97 -7.93
C MET A 36 6.22 1.81 -7.89
N GLY A 37 6.37 2.70 -8.88
CA GLY A 37 7.42 3.70 -8.84
C GLY A 37 7.31 4.59 -7.58
N MET A 38 8.46 5.04 -7.07
CA MET A 38 8.49 5.74 -5.78
C MET A 38 7.67 7.04 -5.79
N LYS A 39 7.78 7.83 -6.86
CA LYS A 39 7.00 9.07 -7.05
C LYS A 39 5.48 8.83 -7.13
N PRO A 40 4.97 7.94 -8.00
CA PRO A 40 3.53 7.66 -8.04
C PRO A 40 3.00 7.07 -6.74
N PHE A 41 3.76 6.23 -6.05
CA PHE A 41 3.35 5.69 -4.75
C PHE A 41 3.18 6.80 -3.69
N ILE A 42 4.12 7.74 -3.60
CA ILE A 42 4.03 8.88 -2.66
C ILE A 42 2.79 9.73 -2.96
N ARG A 43 2.48 9.95 -4.25
CA ARG A 43 1.29 10.70 -4.66
C ARG A 43 0.01 10.02 -4.15
N ILE A 44 -0.15 8.72 -4.38
CA ILE A 44 -1.32 7.95 -3.91
C ILE A 44 -1.40 7.97 -2.39
N CYS A 45 -0.27 7.79 -1.69
CA CYS A 45 -0.26 7.85 -0.23
C CYS A 45 -0.76 9.20 0.28
N ARG A 46 -0.33 10.30 -0.35
CA ARG A 46 -0.78 11.66 0.01
C ARG A 46 -2.26 11.87 -0.29
N GLU A 47 -2.73 11.43 -1.46
CA GLU A 47 -4.14 11.50 -1.86
C GLU A 47 -5.05 10.69 -0.94
N SER A 48 -4.58 9.53 -0.48
CA SER A 48 -5.31 8.69 0.48
C SER A 48 -5.37 9.26 1.90
N GLY A 49 -4.53 10.26 2.23
CA GLY A 49 -4.41 10.79 3.60
C GLY A 49 -3.73 9.82 4.57
N ALA A 50 -3.13 8.72 4.09
CA ALA A 50 -2.52 7.69 4.93
C ALA A 50 -1.12 8.05 5.47
N VAL A 51 -0.60 9.25 5.15
CA VAL A 51 0.78 9.65 5.45
C VAL A 51 0.87 10.35 6.81
N TYR A 52 1.64 9.78 7.71
CA TYR A 52 1.96 10.34 9.02
C TYR A 52 3.43 10.75 9.08
N LYS A 53 3.67 12.03 9.35
CA LYS A 53 5.02 12.58 9.53
C LYS A 53 5.37 12.63 11.01
N ILE A 54 6.45 11.94 11.39
CA ILE A 54 6.97 11.91 12.76
C ILE A 54 8.40 12.44 12.71
N GLY A 55 8.55 13.74 12.97
CA GLY A 55 9.84 14.44 12.84
C GLY A 55 10.42 14.34 11.42
N LYS A 56 11.58 13.67 11.30
CA LYS A 56 12.26 13.41 10.01
C LYS A 56 11.78 12.12 9.32
N MET A 57 11.01 11.27 10.02
CA MET A 57 10.52 10.00 9.50
C MET A 57 9.10 10.14 8.96
N VAL A 58 8.78 9.30 7.97
CA VAL A 58 7.43 9.19 7.43
C VAL A 58 6.97 7.74 7.55
N ARG A 59 5.73 7.55 7.98
CA ARG A 59 5.04 6.27 8.05
C ARG A 59 3.72 6.38 7.31
N VAL A 60 3.33 5.31 6.65
CA VAL A 60 2.07 5.21 5.92
C VAL A 60 1.21 4.17 6.60
N ASN A 61 -0.03 4.52 6.96
CA ASN A 61 -0.99 3.57 7.47
C ASN A 61 -1.52 2.70 6.32
N ARG A 62 -1.24 1.40 6.40
CA ARG A 62 -1.57 0.46 5.34
C ARG A 62 -3.09 0.35 5.12
N HIS A 63 -3.88 0.32 6.19
CA HIS A 63 -5.33 0.09 6.10
C HIS A 63 -6.04 1.20 5.31
N ILE A 64 -5.69 2.46 5.56
CA ILE A 64 -6.25 3.62 4.83
C ILE A 64 -5.82 3.59 3.36
N LEU A 65 -4.54 3.26 3.11
CA LEU A 65 -3.99 3.16 1.77
C LEU A 65 -4.69 2.07 0.95
N GLU A 66 -4.85 0.87 1.49
CA GLU A 66 -5.51 -0.25 0.81
C GLU A 66 -6.98 0.04 0.50
N GLN A 67 -7.70 0.64 1.46
CA GLN A 67 -9.08 1.09 1.22
C GLN A 67 -9.16 2.08 0.05
N HIS A 68 -8.19 3.00 -0.05
CA HIS A 68 -8.12 3.95 -1.15
C HIS A 68 -7.84 3.27 -2.49
N ILE A 69 -6.87 2.36 -2.55
CA ILE A 69 -6.52 1.60 -3.77
C ILE A 69 -7.72 0.77 -4.25
N ARG A 70 -8.45 0.11 -3.33
CA ARG A 70 -9.67 -0.64 -3.67
C ARG A 70 -10.76 0.25 -4.27
N LYS A 71 -10.95 1.46 -3.72
CA LYS A 71 -11.90 2.45 -4.26
C LYS A 71 -11.51 2.95 -5.66
N LEU A 72 -10.21 3.17 -5.90
CA LEU A 72 -9.73 3.58 -7.23
C LEU A 72 -10.06 2.52 -8.29
N ARG A 73 -9.86 1.24 -7.97
CA ARG A 73 -10.18 0.12 -8.87
C ARG A 73 -11.65 0.04 -9.25
N LEU A 74 -12.53 0.10 -8.25
CA LEU A 74 -13.98 0.09 -8.45
C LEU A 74 -14.48 1.27 -9.31
N LYS A 75 -13.71 2.36 -9.37
CA LYS A 75 -14.00 3.51 -10.23
C LYS A 75 -13.52 3.29 -11.67
N GLU A 76 -12.43 2.55 -11.89
CA GLU A 76 -11.95 2.19 -13.23
C GLU A 76 -12.84 1.15 -13.92
N GLU A 77 -13.53 0.31 -13.13
CA GLU A 77 -14.46 -0.70 -13.65
C GLU A 77 -15.86 -0.15 -14.00
N LYS A 78 -16.16 1.11 -13.68
CA LYS A 78 -17.42 1.79 -13.99
C LYS A 78 -17.27 2.74 -15.17
#